data_AF-A0A8S2N4A1-F1
#
_entry.id   AF-A0A8S2N4A1-F1
#
_cell.length_a   1.000
_cell.length_b   1.000
_cell.length_c   1.000
_cell.angle_alpha   90.00
_cell.angle_beta   90.00
_cell.angle_gamma   90.00
#
_symmetry.space_group_name_H-M   'P 1'
#
loop_
_entity.id
_entity.type
_entity.pdbx_description
1 polymer ?
#
loop_
_entity_poly.entity_id
_entity_poly.type
_entity_poly.pdbx_seq_one_letter_code
_entity_poly.pdbx_strand_id
1 'polypeptide(L)'
;MKTLKYLFHPTTICRMQTYIFSSQRRYLATEKSAETASPGIGPLAPELQVNNLTGDHQNVIEIAFNRPERRNALGKQLLNELEATIDSIKDYQAVRCILFRSMVPNVFCSGADLKERLTMSQEDVGPFVSKIKEIFSKIFALPVPTIAALDGE
;
A
#
# COMPACT_ATOMS: atom_id res chain seq x y z
N MET A 1 18.25 3.11 -15.38
CA MET A 1 18.06 1.83 -14.67
C MET A 1 17.55 2.16 -13.28
N LYS A 2 16.27 1.89 -12.96
CA LYS A 2 15.75 2.03 -11.60
C LYS A 2 15.90 0.69 -10.90
N THR A 3 16.61 0.67 -9.78
CA THR A 3 16.82 -0.52 -8.95
C THR A 3 15.57 -0.72 -8.10
N LEU A 4 14.71 -1.68 -8.46
CA LEU A 4 13.68 -2.17 -7.55
C LEU A 4 14.39 -2.84 -6.37
N LYS A 5 14.34 -2.21 -5.20
CA LYS A 5 14.80 -2.82 -3.96
C LYS A 5 13.64 -3.62 -3.37
N TYR A 6 13.70 -4.93 -3.52
CA TYR A 6 12.80 -5.85 -2.84
C TYR A 6 13.32 -6.09 -1.44
N LEU A 7 12.56 -5.70 -0.41
CA LEU A 7 12.83 -6.12 0.96
C LEU A 7 12.16 -7.49 1.17
N PHE A 8 12.95 -8.56 1.15
CA PHE A 8 12.47 -9.91 1.49
C PHE A 8 12.64 -10.14 2.99
N HIS A 9 11.58 -10.53 3.70
CA HIS A 9 11.63 -10.83 5.13
C HIS A 9 11.93 -12.33 5.37
N PRO A 10 12.85 -12.69 6.30
CA PRO A 10 13.46 -14.02 6.36
C PRO A 10 12.62 -15.16 6.98
N THR A 11 11.33 -14.98 7.28
CA THR A 11 10.50 -16.05 7.89
C THR A 11 9.85 -17.01 6.88
N THR A 12 10.00 -16.81 5.57
CA THR A 12 9.52 -17.75 4.54
C THR A 12 10.65 -18.21 3.63
N ILE A 13 11.64 -18.90 4.21
CA ILE A 13 12.66 -19.63 3.43
C ILE A 13 12.09 -21.01 3.11
N CYS A 14 11.32 -21.11 2.03
CA CYS A 14 11.25 -22.35 1.25
C CYS A 14 10.84 -22.04 -0.19
N ARG A 15 11.83 -22.09 -1.09
CA ARG A 15 11.75 -22.06 -2.57
C ARG A 15 10.82 -21.04 -3.21
N MET A 16 11.38 -19.94 -3.70
CA MET A 16 11.00 -19.40 -5.02
C MET A 16 12.16 -18.59 -5.60
N GLN A 17 12.54 -18.96 -6.83
CA GLN A 17 13.67 -18.42 -7.58
C GLN A 17 13.49 -16.95 -7.92
N THR A 18 14.62 -16.25 -7.98
CA THR A 18 14.82 -14.90 -8.49
C THR A 18 14.06 -14.66 -9.81
N TYR A 19 12.97 -13.90 -9.77
CA TYR A 19 12.37 -13.31 -10.97
C TYR A 19 12.79 -11.84 -11.07
N ILE A 20 13.84 -11.59 -11.85
CA ILE A 20 14.13 -10.26 -12.38
C ILE A 20 13.16 -10.04 -13.53
N PHE A 21 12.04 -9.35 -13.29
CA PHE A 21 11.09 -9.04 -14.35
C PHE A 21 11.57 -7.79 -15.11
N SER A 22 12.27 -8.01 -16.22
CA SER A 22 12.46 -7.03 -17.27
C SER A 22 11.16 -6.90 -18.09
N SER A 23 10.18 -6.13 -17.63
CA SER A 23 9.08 -5.65 -18.47
C SER A 23 8.44 -4.40 -17.88
N GLN A 24 9.11 -3.25 -18.04
CA GLN A 24 8.51 -1.92 -17.86
C GLN A 24 7.54 -1.53 -19.00
N ARG A 25 6.81 -2.47 -19.60
CA ARG A 25 5.88 -2.17 -20.70
C ARG A 25 4.62 -3.00 -20.53
N ARG A 26 3.47 -2.31 -20.52
CA ARG A 26 2.08 -2.80 -20.44
C ARG A 26 1.45 -2.84 -19.05
N TYR A 27 1.37 -1.69 -18.39
CA TYR A 27 0.21 -1.36 -17.56
C TYR A 27 -0.12 0.11 -17.78
N LEU A 28 -0.62 0.42 -18.99
CA LEU A 28 -1.26 1.69 -19.31
C LEU A 28 -2.74 1.41 -19.58
N ALA A 29 -3.55 2.35 -19.12
CA ALA A 29 -4.93 2.62 -19.48
C ALA A 29 -6.03 1.73 -18.87
N THR A 30 -6.61 2.23 -17.79
CA THR A 30 -8.05 2.56 -17.83
C THR A 30 -8.18 4.07 -17.72
N GLU A 31 -8.39 4.71 -18.87
CA GLU A 31 -8.83 6.10 -18.95
C GLU A 31 -10.26 6.20 -18.40
N LYS A 32 -10.51 7.16 -17.52
CA LYS A 32 -11.84 7.75 -17.39
C LYS A 32 -11.72 9.25 -17.12
N SER A 33 -12.05 9.98 -18.17
CA SER A 33 -12.49 11.36 -18.32
C SER A 33 -12.29 12.33 -17.15
N ALA A 34 -11.55 13.39 -17.43
CA ALA A 34 -11.45 14.59 -16.60
C ALA A 34 -12.79 15.36 -16.60
N GLU A 35 -13.28 15.68 -15.41
CA GLU A 35 -14.28 16.71 -15.19
C GLU A 35 -13.73 17.74 -14.19
N THR A 36 -13.75 19.00 -14.62
CA THR A 36 -13.35 20.19 -13.88
C THR A 36 -14.36 20.51 -12.77
N ALA A 37 -13.93 20.64 -11.51
CA ALA A 37 -14.71 21.34 -10.49
C ALA A 37 -13.87 21.84 -9.29
N SER A 38 -14.22 23.05 -8.83
CA SER A 38 -13.69 23.83 -7.70
C SER A 38 -14.09 23.24 -6.32
N PRO A 39 -13.64 23.78 -5.17
CA PRO A 39 -13.50 23.06 -3.91
C PRO A 39 -14.85 22.87 -3.22
N GLY A 40 -15.37 21.64 -3.26
CA GLY A 40 -16.52 21.18 -2.51
C GLY A 40 -16.25 19.78 -2.00
N ILE A 41 -16.68 19.50 -0.77
CA ILE A 41 -16.51 18.23 -0.06
C ILE A 41 -17.29 17.14 -0.83
N GLY A 42 -16.64 16.53 -1.83
CA GLY A 42 -17.06 15.28 -2.44
C GLY A 42 -16.49 14.09 -1.67
N PRO A 43 -17.00 12.86 -1.89
CA PRO A 43 -16.42 11.68 -1.26
C PRO A 43 -14.94 11.60 -1.68
N LEU A 44 -14.03 11.64 -0.69
CA LEU A 44 -12.60 11.50 -0.97
C LEU A 44 -12.38 10.20 -1.74
N ALA A 45 -11.70 10.29 -2.87
CA ALA A 45 -11.25 9.10 -3.57
C ALA A 45 -10.44 8.21 -2.61
N PRO A 46 -10.53 6.87 -2.73
CA PRO A 46 -9.80 5.98 -1.84
C PRO A 46 -8.29 6.24 -1.95
N GLU A 47 -7.63 6.38 -0.80
CA GLU A 47 -6.17 6.61 -0.71
C GLU A 47 -5.41 5.30 -0.97
N LEU A 48 -6.11 4.17 -0.94
CA LEU A 48 -5.60 2.82 -1.14
C LEU A 48 -6.40 2.08 -2.24
N GLN A 49 -5.69 1.46 -3.19
CA GLN A 49 -6.29 0.62 -4.24
C GLN A 49 -5.89 -0.84 -4.05
N VAL A 50 -6.87 -1.75 -4.17
CA VAL A 50 -6.67 -3.19 -4.04
C VAL A 50 -6.98 -3.86 -5.37
N ASN A 51 -6.00 -4.54 -5.95
CA ASN A 51 -6.12 -5.21 -7.24
C ASN A 51 -5.76 -6.69 -7.13
N ASN A 52 -6.59 -7.57 -7.68
CA ASN A 52 -6.24 -8.98 -7.87
C ASN A 52 -5.48 -9.13 -9.19
N LEU A 53 -4.22 -9.59 -9.13
CA LEU A 53 -3.44 -9.79 -10.35
C LEU A 53 -3.97 -11.00 -11.14
N THR A 54 -3.86 -10.91 -12.46
CA THR A 54 -4.37 -11.91 -13.41
C THR A 54 -3.22 -12.58 -14.16
N GLY A 55 -3.53 -13.60 -14.98
CA GLY A 55 -2.52 -14.34 -15.76
C GLY A 55 -1.61 -15.20 -14.86
N ASP A 56 -0.30 -15.10 -15.07
CA ASP A 56 0.72 -15.87 -14.33
C ASP A 56 0.80 -15.47 -12.84
N HIS A 57 0.27 -14.30 -12.49
CA HIS A 57 0.26 -13.75 -11.13
C HIS A 57 -1.09 -13.92 -10.42
N GLN A 58 -1.94 -14.86 -10.86
CA GLN A 58 -3.17 -15.21 -10.15
C GLN A 58 -2.90 -15.45 -8.66
N ASN A 59 -3.86 -15.02 -7.83
CA ASN A 59 -3.80 -15.11 -6.37
C ASN A 59 -2.73 -14.22 -5.71
N VAL A 60 -2.19 -13.25 -6.42
CA VAL A 60 -1.40 -12.15 -5.83
C VAL A 60 -2.31 -10.94 -5.66
N ILE A 61 -2.38 -10.41 -4.45
CA ILE A 61 -3.10 -9.17 -4.16
C ILE A 61 -2.11 -8.02 -4.19
N GLU A 62 -2.38 -7.03 -5.03
CA GLU A 62 -1.66 -5.77 -5.06
C GLU A 62 -2.40 -4.73 -4.22
N ILE A 63 -1.69 -4.13 -3.27
CA ILE A 63 -2.12 -2.98 -2.47
C ILE A 63 -1.29 -1.78 -2.91
N ALA A 64 -1.93 -0.81 -3.56
CA ALA A 64 -1.28 0.36 -4.11
C ALA A 64 -1.68 1.65 -3.35
N PHE A 65 -0.70 2.35 -2.81
CA PHE A 65 -0.88 3.64 -2.16
C PHE A 65 -1.02 4.75 -3.22
N ASN A 66 -2.06 5.57 -3.10
CA ASN A 66 -2.38 6.62 -4.04
C ASN A 66 -2.79 7.92 -3.34
N ARG A 67 -1.82 8.55 -2.68
CA ARG A 67 -1.99 9.83 -1.98
C ARG A 67 -0.87 10.81 -2.36
N PRO A 68 -0.80 11.24 -3.63
CA PRO A 68 0.31 12.03 -4.18
C PRO A 68 0.52 13.37 -3.46
N GLU A 69 -0.57 14.04 -3.07
CA GLU A 69 -0.56 15.36 -2.42
C GLU A 69 0.04 15.35 -1.00
N ARG A 70 0.12 14.17 -0.38
CA ARG A 70 0.78 13.95 0.92
C ARG A 70 1.95 12.97 0.84
N ARG A 71 2.50 12.68 -0.35
CA ARG A 71 3.59 11.71 -0.51
C ARG A 71 3.32 10.37 0.21
N ASN A 72 2.10 9.85 0.10
CA ASN A 72 1.64 8.64 0.79
C ASN A 72 1.89 8.64 2.31
N ALA A 73 1.81 9.80 2.96
CA ALA A 73 1.89 9.86 4.41
C ALA A 73 0.75 9.04 5.05
N LEU A 74 1.08 8.28 6.09
CA LEU A 74 0.17 7.48 6.90
C LEU A 74 -0.71 8.41 7.74
N GLY A 75 -1.81 8.84 7.15
CA GLY A 75 -2.91 9.54 7.82
C GLY A 75 -3.97 8.57 8.35
N LYS A 76 -4.94 9.09 9.10
CA LYS A 76 -6.03 8.29 9.68
C LYS A 76 -6.83 7.54 8.61
N GLN A 77 -7.14 8.18 7.48
CA GLN A 77 -7.90 7.55 6.41
C GLN A 77 -7.14 6.38 5.79
N LEU A 78 -5.92 6.61 5.30
CA LEU A 78 -5.06 5.55 4.76
C LEU A 78 -4.88 4.38 5.73
N LEU A 79 -4.68 4.65 7.03
CA LEU A 79 -4.54 3.60 8.04
C LEU A 79 -5.82 2.78 8.23
N ASN A 80 -6.99 3.42 8.22
CA ASN A 80 -8.28 2.73 8.31
C ASN A 80 -8.53 1.85 7.06
N GLU A 81 -8.23 2.37 5.87
CA GLU A 81 -8.37 1.61 4.61
C GLU A 81 -7.40 0.43 4.55
N LEU A 82 -6.16 0.63 5.01
CA LEU A 82 -5.16 -0.42 5.10
C LEU A 82 -5.61 -1.50 6.09
N GLU A 83 -6.04 -1.11 7.29
CA GLU A 83 -6.55 -2.05 8.30
C GLU A 83 -7.70 -2.91 7.77
N ALA A 84 -8.72 -2.28 7.18
CA ALA A 84 -9.87 -3.00 6.61
C ALA A 84 -9.44 -3.95 5.48
N THR A 85 -8.49 -3.52 4.65
CA THR A 85 -7.93 -4.36 3.58
C THR A 85 -7.21 -5.58 4.17
N ILE A 86 -6.33 -5.41 5.14
CA ILE A 86 -5.63 -6.52 5.78
C ILE A 86 -6.59 -7.51 6.46
N ASP A 87 -7.60 -6.99 7.17
CA ASP A 87 -8.59 -7.82 7.83
C ASP A 87 -9.42 -8.61 6.80
N SER A 88 -9.78 -8.02 5.66
CA SER A 88 -10.47 -8.75 4.59
C SER A 88 -9.61 -9.82 3.91
N ILE A 89 -8.32 -9.58 3.71
CA ILE A 89 -7.42 -10.53 3.03
C ILE A 89 -7.16 -11.75 3.90
N LYS A 90 -7.19 -11.60 5.22
CA LYS A 90 -6.93 -12.69 6.17
C LYS A 90 -7.87 -13.88 5.97
N ASP A 91 -9.10 -13.64 5.51
CA ASP A 91 -10.11 -14.68 5.29
C ASP A 91 -10.01 -15.33 3.89
N TYR A 92 -9.21 -14.77 2.98
CA TYR A 92 -9.05 -15.28 1.61
C TYR A 92 -7.99 -16.40 1.52
N GLN A 93 -8.44 -17.65 1.62
CA GLN A 93 -7.57 -18.84 1.49
C GLN A 93 -6.84 -18.96 0.15
N ALA A 94 -7.34 -18.33 -0.91
CA ALA A 94 -6.76 -18.43 -2.24
C ALA A 94 -5.47 -17.62 -2.38
N VAL A 95 -5.22 -16.60 -1.55
CA VAL A 95 -4.13 -15.64 -1.69
C VAL A 95 -2.79 -16.31 -1.43
N ARG A 96 -1.83 -16.08 -2.33
CA ARG A 96 -0.48 -16.65 -2.25
C ARG A 96 0.59 -15.62 -1.91
N CYS A 97 0.33 -14.35 -2.16
CA CYS A 97 1.27 -13.25 -1.90
C CYS A 97 0.54 -11.92 -1.87
N ILE A 98 1.05 -10.97 -1.10
CA ILE A 98 0.59 -9.58 -1.09
C ILE A 98 1.74 -8.69 -1.56
N LEU A 99 1.47 -7.80 -2.50
CA LEU A 99 2.40 -6.82 -3.05
C LEU A 99 1.98 -5.41 -2.65
N PHE A 100 2.78 -4.74 -1.85
CA PHE A 100 2.64 -3.32 -1.56
C PHE A 100 3.43 -2.51 -2.58
N ARG A 101 2.79 -1.52 -3.18
CA ARG A 101 3.47 -0.56 -4.06
C ARG A 101 2.90 0.84 -3.91
N SER A 102 3.58 1.80 -4.54
CA SER A 102 3.05 3.14 -4.70
C SER A 102 2.56 3.37 -6.13
N MET A 103 1.54 4.20 -6.29
CA MET A 103 1.15 4.79 -7.58
C MET A 103 1.88 6.10 -7.87
N VAL A 104 2.53 6.67 -6.85
CA VAL A 104 3.20 7.96 -6.91
C VAL A 104 4.67 7.75 -7.32
N PRO A 105 5.14 8.34 -8.43
CA PRO A 105 6.52 8.17 -8.87
C PRO A 105 7.54 8.67 -7.83
N ASN A 106 8.58 7.87 -7.56
CA ASN A 106 9.70 8.21 -6.67
C ASN A 106 9.29 8.43 -5.19
N VAL A 107 8.10 7.99 -4.80
CA VAL A 107 7.61 8.06 -3.42
C VAL A 107 6.94 6.75 -3.08
N PHE A 108 7.42 6.05 -2.06
CA PHE A 108 6.72 4.91 -1.49
C PHE A 108 5.78 5.38 -0.38
N CYS A 109 6.33 5.93 0.71
CA CYS A 109 5.59 6.41 1.87
C CYS A 109 6.47 7.33 2.72
N SER A 110 6.06 8.57 2.91
CA SER A 110 6.80 9.55 3.72
C SER A 110 6.69 9.36 5.25
N GLY A 111 6.08 8.27 5.72
CA GLY A 111 5.89 7.97 7.14
C GLY A 111 4.62 8.57 7.72
N ALA A 112 4.61 8.89 9.02
CA ALA A 112 3.44 9.46 9.68
C ALA A 112 3.08 10.85 9.14
N ASP A 113 1.78 11.16 8.97
CA ASP A 113 1.35 12.46 8.46
C ASP A 113 1.59 13.59 9.48
N LEU A 114 2.58 14.45 9.22
CA LEU A 114 2.90 15.59 10.07
C LEU A 114 1.75 16.59 10.19
N LYS A 115 0.92 16.77 9.15
CA LYS A 115 -0.18 17.74 9.21
C LYS A 115 -1.32 17.24 10.10
N GLU A 116 -1.57 15.93 10.12
CA GLU A 116 -2.49 15.34 11.10
C GLU A 116 -1.92 15.40 12.51
N ARG A 117 -0.59 15.22 12.65
CA ARG A 117 0.07 15.40 13.95
C ARG A 117 -0.07 16.82 14.50
N LEU A 118 -0.08 17.85 13.65
CA LEU A 118 -0.27 19.24 14.07
C LEU A 118 -1.69 19.54 14.60
N THR A 119 -2.69 18.76 14.18
CA THR A 119 -4.08 18.93 14.61
C THR A 119 -4.49 17.98 15.73
N MET A 120 -3.62 17.05 16.12
CA MET A 120 -3.87 16.09 17.20
C MET A 120 -3.51 16.66 18.57
N SER A 121 -4.37 16.38 19.55
CA SER A 121 -4.04 16.63 20.95
C SER A 121 -2.93 15.68 21.41
N GLN A 122 -2.20 16.05 22.48
CA GLN A 122 -1.15 15.17 23.03
C GLN A 122 -1.69 13.80 23.46
N GLU A 123 -2.95 13.75 23.89
CA GLU A 123 -3.64 12.52 24.30
C GLU A 123 -3.91 11.57 23.12
N ASP A 124 -4.13 12.12 21.92
CA ASP A 124 -4.43 11.33 20.71
C ASP A 124 -3.18 10.78 20.00
N VAL A 125 -2.00 11.34 20.27
CA VAL A 125 -0.75 10.93 19.62
C VAL A 125 -0.37 9.48 19.99
N GLY A 126 -0.51 9.12 21.27
CA GLY A 126 -0.18 7.78 21.76
C GLY A 126 -1.01 6.68 21.09
N PRO A 127 -2.34 6.78 21.11
CA PRO A 127 -3.24 5.86 20.39
C PRO A 127 -2.94 5.79 18.90
N PHE A 128 -2.64 6.90 18.24
CA PHE A 128 -2.34 6.93 16.80
C PHE A 128 -1.07 6.15 16.44
N VAL A 129 0.02 6.40 17.16
CA VAL A 129 1.28 5.67 16.95
C VAL A 129 1.10 4.18 17.29
N SER A 130 0.31 3.87 18.31
CA SER A 130 -0.02 2.49 18.67
C SER A 130 -0.81 1.79 17.56
N LYS A 131 -1.79 2.48 16.96
CA LYS A 131 -2.56 1.97 15.83
C LYS A 131 -1.68 1.67 14.62
N ILE A 132 -0.74 2.55 14.29
CA ILE A 132 0.24 2.29 13.21
C ILE A 132 1.00 0.99 13.49
N LYS A 133 1.55 0.84 14.71
CA LYS A 133 2.29 -0.36 15.10
C LYS A 133 1.43 -1.62 15.04
N GLU A 134 0.17 -1.54 15.46
CA GLU A 134 -0.77 -2.66 15.41
C GLU A 134 -1.05 -3.11 13.98
N ILE A 135 -1.33 -2.18 13.07
CA ILE A 135 -1.58 -2.51 11.65
C ILE A 135 -0.36 -3.17 11.02
N PHE A 136 0.84 -2.64 11.24
CA PHE A 136 2.05 -3.29 10.75
C PHE A 136 2.26 -4.66 11.41
N SER A 137 1.94 -4.82 12.70
CA SER A 137 1.98 -6.12 13.37
C SER A 137 0.99 -7.12 12.75
N LYS A 138 -0.21 -6.68 12.36
CA LYS A 138 -1.17 -7.51 11.60
C LYS A 138 -0.57 -7.94 10.26
N ILE A 139 0.06 -7.02 9.52
CA ILE A 139 0.74 -7.33 8.25
C ILE A 139 1.86 -8.35 8.46
N PHE A 140 2.67 -8.21 9.51
CA PHE A 140 3.74 -9.16 9.86
C PHE A 140 3.21 -10.55 10.25
N ALA A 141 2.00 -10.62 10.81
CA ALA A 141 1.38 -11.86 11.26
C ALA A 141 0.59 -12.59 10.15
N LEU A 142 0.55 -12.06 8.92
CA LEU A 142 -0.16 -12.71 7.82
C LEU A 142 0.50 -14.04 7.44
N PRO A 143 -0.31 -15.08 7.13
CA PRO A 143 0.20 -16.40 6.78
C PRO A 143 0.83 -16.46 5.37
N VAL A 144 0.66 -15.39 4.57
CA VAL A 144 1.14 -15.29 3.20
C VAL A 144 2.36 -14.36 3.11
N PRO A 145 3.30 -14.62 2.19
CA PRO A 145 4.39 -13.69 1.89
C PRO A 145 3.89 -12.29 1.56
N THR A 146 4.55 -11.29 2.13
CA THR A 146 4.33 -9.87 1.83
C THR A 146 5.58 -9.28 1.18
N ILE A 147 5.40 -8.54 0.09
CA ILE A 147 6.48 -7.93 -0.70
C ILE A 147 6.20 -6.43 -0.79
N ALA A 148 7.21 -5.60 -0.55
CA ALA A 148 7.15 -4.17 -0.82
C ALA A 148 8.00 -3.80 -2.05
N ALA A 149 7.37 -3.23 -3.07
CA ALA A 149 8.03 -2.64 -4.22
C ALA A 149 8.36 -1.18 -3.91
N LEU A 150 9.59 -0.95 -3.44
CA LEU A 150 10.07 0.37 -3.04
C LEU A 150 10.62 1.12 -4.26
N ASP A 151 9.76 1.93 -4.88
CA ASP A 151 10.10 2.82 -6.00
C ASP A 151 10.22 4.28 -5.53
N GLY A 152 10.97 4.54 -4.46
CA GLY A 152 11.13 5.87 -3.89
C GLY A 152 11.40 5.91 -2.39
N GLU A 153 11.31 7.12 -1.83
CA GLU A 153 11.27 7.38 -0.38
C GLU A 153 9.86 7.17 0.20
#